data_AF-A0AAE8W3R4-F1
#
_entry.id   AF-A0AAE8W3R4-F1
#
_cell.length_a   1.000
_cell.length_b   1.000
_cell.length_c   1.000
_cell.angle_alpha   90.00
_cell.angle_beta   90.00
_cell.angle_gamma   90.00
#
_symmetry.space_group_name_H-M   'P 1'
#
loop_
_entity.id
_entity.type
_entity.pdbx_description
1 polymer ?
#
loop_
_entity_poly.entity_id
_entity_poly.type
_entity_poly.pdbx_seq_one_letter_code
_entity_poly.pdbx_strand_id
1 'polypeptide(L)'
;MGGGRRRAGSGQGHDSRGVQLRRERRFPNPRNPLEEREILRGLRALPLNGADTAVLGHRNAYIQNVLDHDADAPFWQAAHHTARVADITVPASLVGGWYDIFPPGRLRDFRVFQETGPGIHRVTIGPWPHWARAMDGPAAREALEFDLAHARG
;
A
#
# COMPACT_ATOMS: atom_id res chain seq x y z
N MET A 1 -70.03 8.74 -32.38
CA MET A 1 -69.12 7.89 -33.17
C MET A 1 -67.71 8.26 -32.72
N GLY A 2 -66.98 7.50 -31.90
CA GLY A 2 -66.69 6.07 -31.98
C GLY A 2 -65.24 5.93 -32.45
N GLY A 3 -64.28 5.68 -31.54
CA GLY A 3 -62.89 5.40 -31.91
C GLY A 3 -61.92 5.57 -30.75
N GLY A 4 -61.63 4.48 -30.04
CA GLY A 4 -60.76 4.47 -28.87
C GLY A 4 -59.37 3.86 -29.10
N ARG A 5 -58.55 4.07 -28.05
CA ARG A 5 -57.37 3.31 -27.58
C ARG A 5 -56.07 3.38 -28.40
N ARG A 6 -55.01 3.87 -27.75
CA ARG A 6 -54.00 3.02 -27.06
C ARG A 6 -53.05 3.85 -26.17
N ARG A 7 -52.79 3.34 -24.96
CA ARG A 7 -51.71 3.76 -24.05
C ARG A 7 -50.46 2.92 -24.34
N ALA A 8 -49.28 3.54 -24.20
CA ALA A 8 -48.00 3.02 -23.71
C ALA A 8 -47.06 4.24 -23.66
N GLY A 9 -46.25 4.56 -22.66
CA GLY A 9 -45.58 3.72 -21.67
C GLY A 9 -44.09 4.06 -21.72
N SER A 10 -43.60 4.77 -20.71
CA SER A 10 -42.24 4.77 -20.14
C SER A 10 -40.99 4.86 -21.04
N GLY A 11 -40.14 5.85 -20.76
CA GLY A 11 -38.72 5.82 -21.13
C GLY A 11 -37.94 7.01 -20.57
N GLN A 12 -37.51 6.92 -19.32
CA GLN A 12 -36.52 7.83 -18.73
C GLN A 12 -35.20 7.71 -19.51
N GLY A 13 -34.77 8.78 -20.17
CA GLY A 13 -33.44 8.91 -20.76
C GLY A 13 -32.46 9.47 -19.73
N HIS A 14 -31.60 8.60 -19.21
CA HIS A 14 -30.52 8.86 -18.28
C HIS A 14 -29.56 9.97 -18.79
N ASP A 15 -29.42 11.05 -18.00
CA ASP A 15 -28.32 12.02 -18.10
C ASP A 15 -27.00 11.33 -17.72
N SER A 16 -26.28 10.86 -18.73
CA SER A 16 -24.95 10.25 -18.56
C SER A 16 -23.89 11.34 -18.53
N ARG A 17 -23.72 11.97 -17.36
CA ARG A 17 -22.55 12.79 -17.08
C ARG A 17 -21.32 11.90 -17.11
N GLY A 18 -20.56 12.01 -18.19
CA GLY A 18 -19.26 11.37 -18.33
C GLY A 18 -18.34 11.80 -17.19
N VAL A 19 -18.01 10.86 -16.32
CA VAL A 19 -16.93 11.02 -15.34
C VAL A 19 -15.64 11.11 -16.14
N GLN A 20 -15.04 12.30 -16.21
CA GLN A 20 -13.66 12.44 -16.66
C GLN A 20 -12.76 11.76 -15.62
N LEU A 21 -12.38 10.51 -15.88
CA LEU A 21 -11.31 9.84 -15.17
C LEU A 21 -10.03 10.62 -15.43
N ARG A 22 -9.58 11.37 -14.43
CA ARG A 22 -8.29 12.06 -14.43
C ARG A 22 -7.20 11.01 -14.54
N ARG A 23 -6.74 10.81 -15.78
CA ARG A 23 -5.61 9.95 -16.13
C ARG A 23 -4.39 10.38 -15.30
N GLU A 24 -3.96 9.51 -14.39
CA GLU A 24 -2.73 9.71 -13.62
C GLU A 24 -1.54 9.80 -14.59
N ARG A 25 -0.74 10.84 -14.43
CA ARG A 25 0.39 11.12 -15.31
C ARG A 25 1.46 10.06 -15.08
N ARG A 26 1.87 9.40 -16.17
CA ARG A 26 2.96 8.42 -16.26
C ARG A 26 4.28 9.09 -15.85
N PHE A 27 4.93 8.60 -14.78
CA PHE A 27 6.22 9.11 -14.32
C PHE A 27 7.40 8.55 -15.12
N PRO A 28 8.39 9.40 -15.38
CA PRO A 28 9.72 9.25 -14.79
C PRO A 28 9.96 10.42 -13.82
N ASN A 29 10.31 10.18 -12.54
CA ASN A 29 10.55 11.23 -11.55
C ASN A 29 12.03 11.31 -11.12
N PRO A 30 12.89 12.03 -11.87
CA PRO A 30 14.06 12.65 -11.27
C PRO A 30 13.61 13.87 -10.47
N ARG A 31 13.51 13.71 -9.13
CA ARG A 31 13.27 14.72 -8.09
C ARG A 31 12.63 16.04 -8.57
N ASN A 32 11.31 16.13 -8.45
CA ASN A 32 10.58 17.39 -8.61
C ASN A 32 10.98 18.39 -7.49
N PRO A 33 11.51 19.58 -7.81
CA PRO A 33 11.96 20.55 -6.79
C PRO A 33 10.82 21.08 -5.90
N LEU A 34 9.56 21.03 -6.37
CA LEU A 34 8.40 21.35 -5.55
C LEU A 34 8.16 20.29 -4.48
N GLU A 35 8.32 19.01 -4.82
CA GLU A 35 8.25 17.91 -3.85
C GLU A 35 9.36 18.04 -2.81
N GLU A 36 10.58 18.37 -3.23
CA GLU A 36 11.69 18.59 -2.30
C GLU A 36 11.43 19.76 -1.34
N ARG A 37 10.86 20.86 -1.82
CA ARG A 37 10.48 22.00 -0.98
C ARG A 37 9.43 21.61 0.06
N GLU A 38 8.39 20.85 -0.34
CA GLU A 38 7.38 20.38 0.62
C GLU A 38 7.97 19.43 1.66
N ILE A 39 8.80 18.48 1.23
CA ILE A 39 9.49 17.56 2.14
C ILE A 39 10.31 18.35 3.17
N LEU A 40 11.10 19.33 2.72
CA LEU A 40 11.89 20.17 3.61
C LEU A 40 11.03 21.03 4.54
N ARG A 41 9.86 21.51 4.09
CA ARG A 41 8.91 22.23 4.94
C ARG A 41 8.39 21.34 6.07
N GLY A 42 7.98 20.11 5.76
CA GLY A 42 7.54 19.15 6.77
C GLY A 42 8.66 18.78 7.74
N LEU A 43 9.86 18.46 7.24
CA LEU A 43 11.00 18.04 8.06
C LEU A 43 11.52 19.14 9.00
N ARG A 44 11.29 20.42 8.67
CA ARG A 44 11.71 21.57 9.48
C ARG A 44 10.60 22.11 10.37
N ALA A 45 9.39 21.55 10.30
CA ALA A 45 8.27 22.01 11.10
C ALA A 45 8.54 21.71 12.59
N LEU A 46 8.35 22.73 13.42
CA LEU A 46 8.37 22.63 14.87
C LEU A 46 7.11 23.30 15.45
N PRO A 47 6.38 22.64 16.37
CA PRO A 47 6.59 21.27 16.83
C PRO A 47 6.40 20.24 15.70
N LEU A 48 7.06 19.07 15.80
CA LEU A 48 7.10 18.07 14.72
C LEU A 48 5.71 17.54 14.35
N ASN A 49 4.79 17.49 15.31
CA ASN A 49 3.40 17.13 15.06
C ASN A 49 2.62 18.17 14.23
N GLY A 50 3.21 19.33 13.91
CA GLY A 50 2.66 20.32 12.98
C GLY A 50 3.12 20.12 11.52
N ALA A 51 3.89 19.07 11.21
CA ALA A 51 4.44 18.84 9.87
C ALA A 51 3.36 18.67 8.79
N ASP A 52 2.23 18.05 9.12
CA ASP A 52 1.09 17.92 8.21
C ASP A 52 0.53 19.28 7.79
N THR A 53 0.37 20.20 8.73
CA THR A 53 -0.13 21.56 8.50
C THR A 53 0.87 22.37 7.71
N ALA A 54 2.17 22.19 7.98
CA ALA A 54 3.24 22.86 7.24
C ALA A 54 3.30 22.45 5.76
N VAL A 55 2.95 21.19 5.44
CA VAL A 55 2.98 20.63 4.07
C VAL A 55 1.63 20.80 3.36
N LEU A 56 0.52 20.51 4.04
CA LEU A 56 -0.83 20.45 3.47
C LEU A 56 -1.60 21.77 3.61
N GLY A 57 -1.13 22.69 4.45
CA GLY A 57 -1.82 23.94 4.78
C GLY A 57 -2.96 23.79 5.79
N HIS A 58 -3.25 22.57 6.25
CA HIS A 58 -4.25 22.29 7.27
C HIS A 58 -3.89 21.03 8.06
N ARG A 59 -4.45 20.93 9.27
CA ARG A 59 -4.32 19.73 10.10
C ARG A 59 -5.01 18.54 9.44
N ASN A 60 -4.32 17.41 9.33
CA ASN A 60 -4.84 16.18 8.75
C ASN A 60 -5.24 15.22 9.86
N ALA A 61 -6.54 14.93 9.99
CA ALA A 61 -7.06 14.09 11.07
C ALA A 61 -6.43 12.69 11.13
N TYR A 62 -6.10 12.09 9.99
CA TYR A 62 -5.46 10.76 9.96
C TYR A 62 -4.03 10.81 10.48
N ILE A 63 -3.20 11.73 9.98
CA ILE A 63 -1.80 11.87 10.42
C ILE A 63 -1.76 12.14 11.93
N GLN A 64 -2.63 13.03 12.39
CA GLN A 64 -2.69 13.39 13.80
C GLN A 64 -3.14 12.23 14.68
N ASN A 65 -4.16 11.49 14.24
CA ASN A 65 -4.59 10.29 14.94
C ASN A 65 -3.47 9.24 15.02
N VAL A 66 -2.61 9.12 14.00
CA VAL A 66 -1.42 8.26 14.08
C VAL A 66 -0.41 8.79 15.10
N LEU A 67 -0.14 10.11 15.09
CA LEU A 67 0.83 10.75 16.00
C LEU A 67 0.38 10.80 17.47
N ASP A 68 -0.92 10.78 17.73
CA ASP A 68 -1.50 10.78 19.08
C ASP A 68 -1.37 9.41 19.78
N HIS A 69 -0.91 8.37 19.09
CA HIS A 69 -0.76 7.01 19.63
C HIS A 69 0.69 6.50 19.49
N ASP A 70 1.36 6.31 20.63
CA ASP A 70 2.68 5.67 20.69
C ASP A 70 2.68 4.26 20.09
N ALA A 71 3.86 3.75 19.72
CA ALA A 71 4.00 2.52 18.95
C ALA A 71 3.42 1.26 19.64
N ASP A 72 3.41 1.22 20.97
CA ASP A 72 2.88 0.12 21.79
C ASP A 72 1.44 0.36 22.28
N ALA A 73 0.82 1.47 21.86
CA ALA A 73 -0.53 1.82 22.29
C ALA A 73 -1.55 0.73 21.89
N PRO A 74 -2.58 0.46 22.72
CA PRO A 74 -3.67 -0.47 22.40
C PRO A 74 -4.38 -0.18 21.07
N PHE A 75 -4.33 1.07 20.62
CA PHE A 75 -4.82 1.51 19.31
C PHE A 75 -4.30 0.65 18.15
N TRP A 76 -3.04 0.22 18.19
CA TRP A 76 -2.40 -0.56 17.13
C TRP A 76 -2.67 -2.06 17.20
N GLN A 77 -3.25 -2.57 18.29
CA GLN A 77 -3.41 -4.02 18.52
C GLN A 77 -4.25 -4.69 17.43
N ALA A 78 -5.25 -4.00 16.89
CA ALA A 78 -6.07 -4.52 15.80
C ALA A 78 -5.27 -4.76 14.50
N ALA A 79 -4.20 -3.98 14.27
CA ALA A 79 -3.33 -4.07 13.10
C ALA A 79 -2.04 -4.87 13.36
N HIS A 80 -1.76 -5.24 14.62
CA HIS A 80 -0.53 -5.93 15.00
C HIS A 80 -0.66 -7.45 14.80
N HIS A 81 -0.13 -7.96 13.69
CA HIS A 81 -0.28 -9.37 13.28
C HIS A 81 0.92 -10.28 13.59
N THR A 82 1.95 -9.76 14.26
CA THR A 82 3.21 -10.47 14.50
C THR A 82 3.05 -11.83 15.18
N ALA A 83 2.04 -11.98 16.06
CA ALA A 83 1.76 -13.25 16.74
C ALA A 83 1.14 -14.32 15.83
N ARG A 84 0.50 -13.92 14.72
CA ARG A 84 -0.21 -14.83 13.80
C ARG A 84 0.69 -15.38 12.70
N VAL A 85 1.95 -14.92 12.62
CA VAL A 85 2.91 -15.37 11.60
C VAL A 85 3.15 -16.88 11.69
N ALA A 86 3.16 -17.42 12.91
CA ALA A 86 3.34 -18.86 13.15
C ALA A 86 2.20 -19.73 12.57
N ASP A 87 1.00 -19.14 12.40
CA ASP A 87 -0.19 -19.85 11.93
C ASP A 87 -0.30 -19.86 10.39
N ILE A 88 0.60 -19.17 9.68
CA ILE A 88 0.57 -19.09 8.22
C ILE A 88 1.11 -20.40 7.63
N THR A 89 0.22 -21.20 7.06
CA THR A 89 0.56 -22.46 6.39
C THR A 89 0.64 -22.35 4.88
N VAL A 90 0.26 -21.19 4.32
CA VAL A 90 0.33 -20.94 2.87
C VAL A 90 1.76 -20.51 2.51
N PRO A 91 2.35 -21.07 1.45
CA PRO A 91 3.67 -20.64 0.96
C PRO A 91 3.73 -19.13 0.73
N ALA A 92 4.82 -18.50 1.18
CA ALA A 92 4.99 -17.05 1.09
C ALA A 92 6.41 -16.69 0.60
N SER A 93 6.49 -15.77 -0.37
CA SER A 93 7.76 -15.16 -0.81
C SER A 93 7.86 -13.71 -0.34
N LEU A 94 8.89 -13.42 0.47
CA LEU A 94 9.17 -12.10 1.03
C LEU A 94 10.30 -11.43 0.24
N VAL A 95 10.01 -10.37 -0.49
CA VAL A 95 11.02 -9.60 -1.23
C VAL A 95 11.28 -8.27 -0.54
N GLY A 96 12.55 -7.91 -0.38
CA GLY A 96 12.92 -6.59 0.13
C GLY A 96 14.42 -6.31 0.04
N GLY A 97 14.88 -5.26 0.72
CA GLY A 97 16.28 -4.85 0.63
C GLY A 97 16.92 -4.41 1.94
N TRP A 98 18.25 -4.49 2.01
CA TRP A 98 19.04 -4.12 3.19
C TRP A 98 18.94 -2.66 3.58
N TYR A 99 18.61 -1.77 2.64
CA TYR A 99 18.48 -0.32 2.87
C TYR A 99 17.01 0.14 2.90
N ASP A 100 16.07 -0.80 3.02
CA ASP A 100 14.63 -0.56 3.21
C ASP A 100 14.32 -0.27 4.70
N ILE A 101 13.12 0.23 4.99
CA ILE A 101 12.65 0.55 6.36
C ILE A 101 12.04 -0.66 7.09
N PHE A 102 11.65 -1.71 6.36
CA PHE A 102 11.02 -2.93 6.89
C PHE A 102 11.90 -4.17 7.16
N PRO A 103 13.24 -4.21 6.94
CA PRO A 103 14.03 -5.43 7.12
C PRO A 103 13.91 -6.10 8.49
N PRO A 104 13.94 -5.40 9.63
CA PRO A 104 13.89 -6.06 10.93
C PRO A 104 12.61 -6.89 11.14
N GLY A 105 11.44 -6.34 10.78
CA GLY A 105 10.16 -7.05 10.86
C GLY A 105 10.13 -8.25 9.91
N ARG A 106 10.52 -8.04 8.65
CA ARG A 106 10.53 -9.10 7.62
C ARG A 106 11.44 -10.28 8.00
N LEU A 107 12.63 -10.00 8.53
CA LEU A 107 13.59 -11.04 8.94
C LEU A 107 13.16 -11.77 10.21
N ARG A 108 12.49 -11.06 11.14
CA ARG A 108 11.83 -11.69 12.29
C ARG A 108 10.76 -12.68 11.82
N ASP A 109 9.90 -12.27 10.91
CA ASP A 109 8.81 -13.12 10.41
C ASP A 109 9.36 -14.33 9.65
N PHE A 110 10.40 -14.14 8.83
CA PHE A 110 11.05 -15.25 8.14
C PHE A 110 11.70 -16.25 9.10
N ARG A 111 12.24 -15.78 10.24
CA ARG A 111 12.74 -16.69 11.27
C ARG A 111 11.62 -17.58 11.83
N VAL A 112 10.45 -17.00 12.12
CA VAL A 112 9.28 -17.78 12.58
C VAL A 112 8.87 -18.81 11.53
N PHE A 113 8.83 -18.42 10.25
CA PHE A 113 8.57 -19.34 9.14
C PHE A 113 9.55 -20.52 9.05
N GLN A 114 10.83 -20.30 9.36
CA GLN A 114 11.81 -21.38 9.39
C GLN A 114 11.57 -22.36 10.56
N GLU A 115 10.91 -21.91 11.63
CA GLU A 115 10.59 -22.72 12.80
C GLU A 115 9.26 -23.49 12.62
N THR A 116 8.28 -22.93 11.91
CA THR A 116 6.93 -23.52 11.76
C THR A 116 6.70 -24.28 10.45
N GLY A 117 7.45 -23.95 9.39
CA GLY A 117 7.29 -24.52 8.06
C GLY A 117 8.59 -24.42 7.24
N PRO A 118 9.67 -25.12 7.64
CA PRO A 118 10.94 -25.03 6.93
C PRO A 118 10.78 -25.48 5.47
N GLY A 119 11.22 -24.62 4.55
CA GLY A 119 11.24 -24.92 3.11
C GLY A 119 9.96 -24.59 2.33
N ILE A 120 8.87 -24.20 3.00
CA ILE A 120 7.65 -23.72 2.31
C ILE A 120 7.64 -22.20 2.09
N HIS A 121 8.48 -21.46 2.79
CA HIS A 121 8.59 -20.00 2.67
C HIS A 121 9.94 -19.60 2.06
N ARG A 122 9.96 -18.46 1.37
CA ARG A 122 11.16 -17.90 0.73
C ARG A 122 11.36 -16.44 1.13
N VAL A 123 12.62 -16.03 1.22
CA VAL A 123 13.00 -14.63 1.38
C VAL A 123 14.08 -14.25 0.37
N THR A 124 13.93 -13.09 -0.25
CA THR A 124 14.91 -12.50 -1.18
C THR A 124 15.26 -11.10 -0.70
N ILE A 125 16.51 -10.90 -0.27
CA ILE A 125 17.02 -9.60 0.21
C ILE A 125 18.14 -9.11 -0.69
N GLY A 126 17.94 -7.96 -1.33
CA GLY A 126 18.96 -7.28 -2.14
C GLY A 126 19.48 -5.98 -1.51
N PRO A 127 20.47 -5.30 -2.12
CA PRO A 127 21.00 -4.03 -1.63
C PRO A 127 20.11 -2.85 -2.08
N TRP A 128 18.82 -2.88 -1.75
CA TRP A 128 17.83 -1.91 -2.25
C TRP A 128 17.25 -1.04 -1.13
N PRO A 129 17.09 0.28 -1.36
CA PRO A 129 16.21 1.12 -0.55
C PRO A 129 14.73 0.92 -0.92
N HIS A 130 13.84 1.41 -0.05
CA HIS A 130 12.37 1.23 -0.16
C HIS A 130 11.80 1.60 -1.54
N TRP A 131 12.28 2.68 -2.16
CA TRP A 131 11.79 3.21 -3.44
C TRP A 131 12.58 2.70 -4.66
N ALA A 132 13.45 1.69 -4.50
CA ALA A 132 14.28 1.22 -5.59
C ALA A 132 13.50 0.37 -6.59
N ARG A 133 13.39 0.88 -7.81
CA ARG A 133 12.90 0.12 -8.98
C ARG A 133 13.68 -1.15 -9.29
N ALA A 134 14.92 -1.25 -8.79
CA ALA A 134 15.74 -2.45 -8.93
C ALA A 134 15.11 -3.67 -8.23
N MET A 135 14.15 -3.46 -7.33
CA MET A 135 13.37 -4.53 -6.71
C MET A 135 12.26 -5.09 -7.63
N ASP A 136 11.82 -4.35 -8.66
CA ASP A 136 10.71 -4.75 -9.55
C ASP A 136 10.99 -6.09 -10.26
N GLY A 137 12.20 -6.27 -10.79
CA GLY A 137 12.61 -7.48 -11.50
C GLY A 137 12.63 -8.72 -10.61
N PRO A 138 13.35 -8.70 -9.46
CA PRO A 138 13.31 -9.76 -8.46
C PRO A 138 11.89 -10.10 -7.99
N ALA A 139 11.05 -9.09 -7.70
CA ALA A 139 9.66 -9.30 -7.31
C ALA A 139 8.84 -10.00 -8.39
N ALA A 140 8.98 -9.58 -9.66
CA ALA A 140 8.32 -10.23 -10.79
C ALA A 140 8.78 -11.67 -10.98
N ARG A 141 10.08 -11.95 -10.76
CA ARG A 141 10.63 -13.29 -10.82
C ARG A 141 10.05 -14.20 -9.73
N GLU A 142 9.96 -13.73 -8.49
CA GLU A 142 9.33 -14.49 -7.40
C GLU A 142 7.86 -14.82 -7.72
N ALA A 143 7.11 -13.85 -8.24
CA ALA A 143 5.72 -14.07 -8.60
C ALA A 143 5.55 -15.16 -9.68
N LEU A 144 6.45 -15.20 -10.66
CA LEU A 144 6.39 -16.16 -11.76
C LEU A 144 6.96 -17.53 -11.40
N GLU A 145 8.01 -17.61 -10.58
CA GLU A 145 8.70 -18.85 -10.26
C GLU A 145 8.16 -19.53 -9.02
N PHE A 146 7.84 -18.75 -7.98
CA PHE A 146 7.38 -19.27 -6.69
C PHE A 146 5.85 -19.20 -6.58
N ASP A 147 5.24 -18.03 -6.72
CA ASP A 147 3.80 -17.89 -6.45
C ASP A 147 2.96 -18.67 -7.47
N LEU A 148 3.30 -18.57 -8.77
CA LEU A 148 2.59 -19.28 -9.83
C LEU A 148 2.66 -20.80 -9.69
N ALA A 149 3.76 -21.35 -9.16
CA ALA A 149 3.89 -22.78 -8.92
C ALA A 149 2.92 -23.25 -7.83
N HIS A 150 2.70 -22.44 -6.79
CA HIS A 150 1.79 -22.75 -5.69
C HIS A 150 0.32 -22.39 -5.98
N ALA A 151 0.06 -21.58 -7.00
CA ALA A 151 -1.29 -21.20 -7.41
C ALA A 151 -1.98 -22.20 -8.35
N ARG A 152 -1.28 -23.21 -8.85
CA ARG A 152 -1.78 -24.08 -9.94
C ARG A 152 -2.45 -25.39 -9.54
N GLY A 153 -2.41 -25.77 -8.26
CA GLY A 153 -3.06 -26.98 -7.74
C GLY A 153 -2.37 -28.28 -8.16
#